data_AF-A0A7V0YSX1-F1
#
_entry.id   AF-A0A7V0YSX1-F1
#
_cell.length_a   1.000
_cell.length_b   1.000
_cell.length_c   1.000
_cell.angle_alpha   90.00
_cell.angle_beta   90.00
_cell.angle_gamma   90.00
#
_symmetry.space_group_name_H-M   'P 1'
#
loop_
_entity.id
_entity.type
_entity.pdbx_description
1 polymer ?
#
loop_
_entity_poly.entity_id
_entity_poly.type
_entity_poly.pdbx_seq_one_letter_code
_entity_poly.pdbx_strand_id
1 'polypeptide(L)'
;MDQKSAYQSVSLRSISIGVILIIPNVYFLINNHVYLSGLPTTISLFYNVIITLSVIVLINILINKFAKHRALTQGELLTIYAMFAVGSAVSGHDMLQTVVPVLTHGYWYATPENEWQSLFWHLLPKWLMVQDPTKLAIYYQGESSLYWGDHYKLWITPIIWWTTFFIALIAVMIA
;
A
#
# COMPACT_ATOMS: atom_id res chain seq x y z
N MET A 1 16.19 7.12 -37.79
CA MET A 1 15.40 7.26 -36.54
C MET A 1 15.69 6.02 -35.73
N ASP A 2 16.60 6.12 -34.76
CA ASP A 2 17.21 4.96 -34.10
C ASP A 2 16.22 4.18 -33.24
N GLN A 3 15.99 2.93 -33.63
CA GLN A 3 15.10 1.97 -32.97
C GLN A 3 15.50 1.70 -31.49
N LYS A 4 16.72 2.04 -31.08
CA LYS A 4 17.22 1.92 -29.70
C LYS A 4 16.56 2.89 -28.71
N SER A 5 16.08 4.06 -29.15
CA SER A 5 15.46 5.04 -28.23
C SER A 5 14.04 4.62 -27.79
N ALA A 6 13.36 3.76 -28.55
CA ALA A 6 11.99 3.33 -28.26
C ALA A 6 11.89 2.32 -27.09
N TYR A 7 13.02 1.73 -26.69
CA TYR A 7 13.11 0.65 -25.69
C TYR A 7 13.84 1.04 -24.41
N GLN A 8 14.12 2.32 -24.15
CA GLN A 8 14.50 2.73 -22.79
C GLN A 8 13.27 2.61 -21.88
N SER A 9 13.09 1.41 -21.33
CA SER A 9 11.97 1.03 -20.47
C SER A 9 11.95 1.86 -19.19
N VAL A 10 13.11 2.14 -18.62
CA VAL A 10 13.26 2.81 -17.33
C VAL A 10 13.81 4.21 -17.54
N SER A 11 12.95 5.23 -17.45
CA SER A 11 13.34 6.64 -17.46
C SER A 11 13.11 7.25 -16.07
N LEU A 12 13.90 8.25 -15.69
CA LEU A 12 13.66 8.99 -14.43
C LEU A 12 12.25 9.58 -14.41
N ARG A 13 11.72 9.94 -15.58
CA ARG A 13 10.39 10.48 -15.76
C ARG A 13 9.31 9.44 -15.42
N SER A 14 9.40 8.21 -15.93
CA SER A 14 8.42 7.16 -15.64
C SER A 14 8.46 6.76 -14.16
N ILE A 15 9.65 6.71 -13.57
CA ILE A 15 9.82 6.47 -12.13
C ILE A 15 9.14 7.57 -11.32
N SER A 16 9.41 8.85 -11.60
CA SER A 16 8.80 9.97 -10.88
C SER A 16 7.27 9.97 -11.00
N ILE A 17 6.74 9.70 -12.20
CA ILE A 17 5.29 9.56 -12.42
C ILE A 17 4.74 8.41 -11.59
N GLY A 18 5.41 7.25 -11.61
CA GLY A 18 5.03 6.08 -10.81
C GLY A 18 4.97 6.40 -9.32
N VAL A 19 6.04 6.97 -8.76
CA VAL A 19 6.13 7.33 -7.33
C VAL A 19 5.04 8.31 -6.92
N ILE A 20 4.82 9.37 -7.70
CA ILE A 20 3.79 10.38 -7.39
C ILE A 20 2.40 9.77 -7.44
N LEU A 21 2.12 8.95 -8.46
CA LEU A 21 0.78 8.39 -8.65
C LEU A 21 0.50 7.14 -7.81
N ILE A 22 1.50 6.55 -7.15
CA ILE A 22 1.28 5.49 -6.16
C ILE A 22 0.40 6.00 -5.01
N ILE A 23 0.63 7.23 -4.51
CA ILE A 23 -0.13 7.79 -3.39
C ILE A 23 -1.65 7.82 -3.66
N PRO A 24 -2.15 8.45 -4.75
CA PRO A 24 -3.57 8.42 -5.06
C PRO A 24 -4.08 7.02 -5.42
N ASN A 25 -3.23 6.12 -5.94
CA ASN A 25 -3.61 4.74 -6.19
C ASN A 25 -3.86 3.94 -4.90
N VAL A 26 -3.01 4.10 -3.89
CA VAL A 26 -3.22 3.51 -2.56
C VAL A 26 -4.49 4.08 -1.92
N TYR A 27 -4.69 5.40 -2.02
CA TYR A 27 -5.92 6.02 -1.54
C TYR A 27 -7.17 5.45 -2.22
N PHE A 28 -7.15 5.31 -3.55
CA PHE A 28 -8.23 4.70 -4.31
C PHE A 28 -8.51 3.27 -3.84
N LEU A 29 -7.47 2.47 -3.59
CA LEU A 29 -7.58 1.10 -3.13
C LEU A 29 -8.20 0.99 -1.73
N ILE A 30 -7.76 1.81 -0.77
CA ILE A 30 -8.31 1.84 0.58
C ILE A 30 -9.77 2.29 0.55
N ASN A 31 -10.08 3.35 -0.21
CA ASN A 31 -11.43 3.87 -0.33
C ASN A 31 -12.39 2.85 -0.94
N ASN A 32 -11.95 2.09 -1.94
CA ASN A 32 -12.75 1.03 -2.56
C ASN A 32 -13.13 -0.06 -1.55
N HIS A 33 -12.20 -0.47 -0.70
CA HIS A 33 -12.48 -1.45 0.35
C HIS A 33 -13.48 -0.89 1.38
N VAL A 34 -13.21 0.30 1.91
CA VAL A 34 -14.01 0.89 3.00
C VAL A 34 -15.44 1.20 2.56
N TYR A 35 -15.64 1.78 1.37
CA TYR A 35 -16.95 2.28 0.96
C TYR A 35 -17.70 1.36 0.00
N LEU A 36 -16.99 0.59 -0.82
CA LEU A 36 -17.59 -0.25 -1.85
C LEU A 36 -17.44 -1.74 -1.55
N SER A 37 -16.76 -2.11 -0.45
CA SER A 37 -16.35 -3.50 -0.16
C SER A 37 -15.59 -4.14 -1.32
N GLY A 38 -14.99 -3.32 -2.19
CA GLY A 38 -14.22 -3.77 -3.33
C GLY A 38 -12.85 -4.24 -2.86
N LEU A 39 -12.39 -5.38 -3.40
CA LEU A 39 -11.08 -5.95 -3.09
C LEU A 39 -10.22 -5.99 -4.37
N PRO A 40 -9.68 -4.84 -4.84
CA PRO A 40 -8.97 -4.77 -6.12
C PRO A 40 -7.80 -5.74 -6.29
N THR A 41 -7.16 -6.10 -5.18
CA THR A 41 -5.96 -6.93 -5.16
C THR A 41 -6.25 -8.42 -4.98
N THR A 42 -7.50 -8.83 -4.75
CA THR A 42 -7.84 -10.25 -4.60
C THR A 42 -8.32 -10.88 -5.91
N ILE A 43 -8.45 -10.07 -6.96
CA ILE A 43 -8.76 -10.52 -8.33
C ILE A 43 -7.44 -10.64 -9.10
N SER A 44 -7.30 -11.66 -9.96
CA SER A 44 -6.06 -11.95 -10.70
C SER A 44 -5.54 -10.78 -11.52
N LEU A 45 -6.45 -9.91 -12.00
CA LEU A 45 -6.11 -8.68 -12.68
C LEU A 45 -6.47 -7.52 -11.75
N PHE A 46 -5.45 -6.81 -11.24
CA PHE A 46 -5.64 -5.66 -10.37
C PHE A 46 -6.35 -4.53 -11.12
N TYR A 47 -7.68 -4.47 -10.97
CA TYR A 47 -8.48 -3.54 -11.78
C TYR A 47 -8.15 -2.08 -11.50
N ASN A 48 -7.69 -1.75 -10.28
CA ASN A 48 -7.24 -0.40 -9.95
C ASN A 48 -6.06 0.01 -10.83
N VAL A 49 -5.10 -0.90 -11.03
CA VAL A 49 -3.94 -0.68 -11.90
C VAL A 49 -4.39 -0.49 -13.35
N ILE A 50 -5.34 -1.30 -13.82
CA ILE A 50 -5.86 -1.19 -15.19
C ILE A 50 -6.62 0.12 -15.41
N ILE A 51 -7.46 0.53 -14.46
CA ILE A 51 -8.19 1.81 -14.53
C ILE A 51 -7.20 2.98 -14.57
N THR A 52 -6.23 3.02 -13.65
CA THR A 52 -5.26 4.11 -13.63
C THR A 52 -4.39 4.11 -14.90
N LEU A 53 -3.93 2.95 -15.36
CA LEU A 53 -3.16 2.86 -16.60
C LEU A 53 -3.98 3.30 -17.81
N SER A 54 -5.27 2.94 -17.87
CA SER A 54 -6.17 3.36 -18.95
C SER A 54 -6.30 4.89 -18.99
N VAL A 55 -6.45 5.54 -17.83
CA VAL A 55 -6.46 7.00 -17.73
C VAL A 55 -5.13 7.61 -18.20
N ILE A 56 -3.99 7.05 -17.77
CA ILE A 56 -2.66 7.50 -18.20
C ILE A 56 -2.50 7.37 -19.72
N VAL A 57 -2.95 6.27 -20.31
CA VAL A 57 -2.89 6.04 -21.76
C VAL A 57 -3.76 7.05 -22.51
N LEU A 58 -4.98 7.32 -22.06
CA LEU A 58 -5.85 8.32 -22.67
C LEU A 58 -5.23 9.72 -22.63
N ILE A 59 -4.67 10.11 -21.48
CA ILE A 59 -3.92 11.36 -21.34
C ILE A 59 -2.71 11.37 -22.28
N ASN A 60 -1.99 10.26 -22.39
CA ASN A 60 -0.83 10.15 -23.26
C ASN A 60 -1.18 10.29 -24.75
N ILE A 61 -2.31 9.75 -25.20
CA ILE A 61 -2.81 9.92 -26.57
C ILE A 61 -3.09 11.40 -26.86
N LEU A 62 -3.72 12.11 -25.91
CA LEU A 62 -3.96 13.55 -26.04
C LEU A 62 -2.65 14.34 -26.09
N ILE A 63 -1.68 14.03 -25.22
CA ILE A 63 -0.36 14.66 -25.23
C ILE A 63 0.35 14.38 -26.55
N ASN A 64 0.28 13.16 -27.09
CA ASN A 64 0.89 12.82 -28.36
C ASN A 64 0.30 13.61 -29.54
N LYS A 65 -0.98 14.00 -29.45
CA LYS A 65 -1.63 14.85 -30.47
C LYS A 65 -1.10 16.29 -30.47
N PHE A 66 -0.83 16.87 -29.30
CA PHE A 66 -0.44 18.29 -29.17
C PHE A 66 1.07 18.52 -28.97
N ALA A 67 1.78 17.56 -28.41
CA ALA A 67 3.19 17.65 -28.02
C ALA A 67 3.88 16.27 -28.06
N LYS A 68 4.09 15.73 -29.27
CA LYS A 68 4.72 14.40 -29.51
C LYS A 68 6.00 14.17 -28.69
N HIS A 69 6.85 15.19 -28.54
CA HIS A 69 8.10 15.09 -27.80
C HIS A 69 7.92 14.89 -26.27
N ARG A 70 6.71 15.13 -25.73
CA ARG A 70 6.36 14.87 -24.34
C ARG A 70 5.52 13.61 -24.16
N ALA A 71 5.16 12.89 -25.21
CA ALA A 71 4.42 11.63 -25.06
C ALA A 71 5.29 10.61 -24.32
N LEU A 72 4.68 9.81 -23.44
CA LEU A 72 5.29 8.65 -22.83
C LEU A 72 5.47 7.55 -23.88
N THR A 73 6.63 6.91 -23.83
CA THR A 73 6.94 5.74 -24.66
C THR A 73 6.25 4.48 -24.13
N GLN A 74 6.21 3.43 -24.95
CA GLN A 74 5.69 2.13 -24.53
C GLN A 74 6.47 1.56 -23.33
N GLY A 75 7.79 1.74 -23.32
CA GLY A 75 8.64 1.31 -22.21
C GLY A 75 8.31 2.03 -20.91
N GLU A 76 8.09 3.34 -20.96
CA GLU A 76 7.70 4.13 -19.79
C GLU A 76 6.33 3.72 -19.23
N LEU A 77 5.35 3.46 -20.11
CA LEU A 77 4.03 2.97 -19.69
C LEU A 77 4.11 1.59 -19.03
N LEU A 78 4.94 0.68 -19.57
CA LEU A 78 5.15 -0.65 -18.98
C LEU A 78 5.83 -0.56 -17.61
N THR A 79 6.78 0.35 -17.45
CA THR A 79 7.43 0.61 -16.16
C THR A 79 6.44 1.16 -15.14
N ILE A 80 5.59 2.12 -15.53
CA ILE A 80 4.52 2.63 -14.64
C ILE A 80 3.57 1.49 -14.26
N TYR A 81 3.16 0.66 -15.21
CA TYR A 81 2.31 -0.51 -14.94
C TYR A 81 2.95 -1.46 -13.92
N ALA A 82 4.23 -1.81 -14.10
CA ALA A 82 4.93 -2.70 -13.18
C ALA A 82 5.05 -2.09 -11.78
N MET A 83 5.41 -0.81 -11.68
CA MET A 83 5.47 -0.08 -10.41
C MET A 83 4.11 -0.08 -9.69
N PHE A 84 3.03 0.10 -10.43
CA PHE A 84 1.67 0.09 -9.90
C PHE A 84 1.23 -1.30 -9.46
N ALA A 85 1.50 -2.33 -10.25
CA ALA A 85 1.16 -3.70 -9.90
C ALA A 85 1.85 -4.12 -8.59
N VAL A 86 3.17 -3.88 -8.49
CA VAL A 86 3.94 -4.17 -7.28
C VAL A 86 3.46 -3.30 -6.10
N GLY A 87 3.30 -2.00 -6.32
CA GLY A 87 2.83 -1.08 -5.28
C GLY A 87 1.46 -1.46 -4.74
N SER A 88 0.52 -1.86 -5.61
CA SER A 88 -0.80 -2.33 -5.22
C SER A 88 -0.79 -3.67 -4.52
N ALA A 89 0.07 -4.62 -4.91
CA ALA A 89 0.23 -5.87 -4.16
C ALA A 89 0.68 -5.59 -2.71
N VAL A 90 1.67 -4.71 -2.56
CA VAL A 90 2.24 -4.32 -1.25
C VAL A 90 1.26 -3.51 -0.41
N SER A 91 0.49 -2.60 -1.02
CA SER A 91 -0.51 -1.80 -0.31
C SER A 91 -1.88 -2.47 -0.26
N GLY A 92 -1.99 -3.71 -0.73
CA GLY A 92 -3.24 -4.41 -0.96
C GLY A 92 -3.95 -4.83 0.33
N HIS A 93 -5.07 -5.53 0.15
CA HIS A 93 -5.88 -6.03 1.25
C HIS A 93 -5.06 -6.85 2.26
N ASP A 94 -4.36 -7.87 1.77
CA ASP A 94 -3.66 -8.84 2.63
C ASP A 94 -2.46 -8.27 3.38
N MET A 95 -1.86 -7.18 2.88
CA MET A 95 -0.81 -6.47 3.59
C MET A 95 -1.38 -5.35 4.43
N LEU A 96 -1.72 -4.20 3.83
CA LEU A 96 -1.99 -3.01 4.62
C LEU A 96 -3.31 -3.08 5.40
N GLN A 97 -4.35 -3.66 4.82
CA GLN A 97 -5.68 -3.68 5.44
C GLN A 97 -5.84 -4.80 6.47
N THR A 98 -5.15 -5.93 6.30
CA THR A 98 -5.20 -7.06 7.24
C THR A 98 -4.15 -6.96 8.33
N VAL A 99 -2.90 -6.56 8.00
CA VAL A 99 -1.81 -6.53 9.00
C VAL A 99 -2.07 -5.49 10.07
N VAL A 100 -2.47 -4.27 9.69
CA VAL A 100 -2.64 -3.16 10.64
C VAL A 100 -3.63 -3.50 11.77
N PRO A 101 -4.84 -4.04 11.51
CA PRO A 101 -5.73 -4.48 12.57
C PRO A 101 -5.20 -5.68 13.37
N VAL A 102 -4.47 -6.61 12.74
CA VAL A 102 -3.84 -7.74 13.46
C VAL A 102 -2.92 -7.25 14.57
N LEU A 103 -2.22 -6.12 14.38
CA LEU A 103 -1.29 -5.57 15.39
C LEU A 103 -1.97 -5.14 16.69
N THR A 104 -3.28 -4.93 16.66
CA THR A 104 -4.05 -4.27 17.73
C THR A 104 -5.19 -5.14 18.25
N HIS A 105 -5.76 -6.02 17.41
CA HIS A 105 -6.96 -6.80 17.72
C HIS A 105 -6.84 -7.66 18.98
N GLY A 106 -5.72 -8.36 19.14
CA GLY A 106 -5.52 -9.25 20.29
C GLY A 106 -5.55 -8.55 21.65
N TYR A 107 -5.25 -7.24 21.68
CA TYR A 107 -5.30 -6.42 22.90
C TYR A 107 -6.60 -5.63 23.02
N TRP A 108 -7.10 -5.05 21.93
CA TRP A 108 -8.32 -4.24 21.95
C TRP A 108 -9.60 -5.04 22.22
N TYR A 109 -9.73 -6.21 21.60
CA TYR A 109 -10.93 -7.05 21.73
C TYR A 109 -10.81 -8.12 22.82
N ALA A 110 -9.78 -8.07 23.68
CA ALA A 110 -9.70 -8.97 24.81
C ALA A 110 -10.77 -8.62 25.85
N THR A 111 -11.64 -9.58 26.16
CA THR A 111 -12.69 -9.44 27.17
C THR A 111 -12.60 -10.56 28.20
N PRO A 112 -13.19 -10.41 29.40
CA PRO A 112 -13.23 -11.49 30.38
C PRO A 112 -13.89 -12.77 29.85
N GLU A 113 -14.86 -12.64 28.94
CA GLU A 113 -15.63 -13.76 28.39
C GLU A 113 -14.84 -14.58 27.35
N ASN A 114 -13.93 -13.95 26.61
CA ASN A 114 -13.11 -14.64 25.62
C ASN A 114 -11.74 -15.09 26.16
N GLU A 115 -11.34 -14.59 27.33
CA GLU A 115 -10.10 -14.93 28.02
C GLU A 115 -8.83 -14.73 27.18
N TRP A 116 -8.86 -13.90 26.14
CA TRP A 116 -7.72 -13.75 25.22
C TRP A 116 -6.46 -13.25 25.92
N GLN A 117 -6.61 -12.50 27.01
CA GLN A 117 -5.50 -12.06 27.82
C GLN A 117 -4.71 -13.22 28.44
N SER A 118 -5.37 -14.23 29.00
CA SER A 118 -4.68 -15.39 29.57
C SER A 118 -4.20 -16.34 28.46
N LEU A 119 -5.04 -16.55 27.45
CA LEU A 119 -4.81 -17.53 26.39
C LEU A 119 -3.73 -17.11 25.38
N PHE A 120 -3.65 -15.83 25.01
CA PHE A 120 -2.88 -15.42 23.84
C PHE A 120 -1.84 -14.32 24.10
N TRP A 121 -1.99 -13.43 25.09
CA TRP A 121 -1.06 -12.31 25.25
C TRP A 121 0.39 -12.74 25.48
N HIS A 122 0.62 -13.91 26.06
CA HIS A 122 1.96 -14.47 26.26
C HIS A 122 2.61 -14.96 24.95
N LEU A 123 1.82 -15.25 23.92
CA LEU A 123 2.27 -15.66 22.59
C LEU A 123 2.52 -14.46 21.66
N LEU A 124 1.97 -13.29 21.99
CA LEU A 124 2.04 -12.09 21.18
C LEU A 124 3.36 -11.33 21.43
N PRO A 125 4.26 -11.22 20.44
CA PRO A 125 5.54 -10.54 20.64
C PRO A 125 5.34 -9.05 20.85
N LYS A 126 5.82 -8.55 21.99
CA LYS A 126 5.66 -7.14 22.41
C LYS A 126 6.15 -6.11 21.39
N TRP A 127 7.15 -6.45 20.59
CA TRP A 127 7.78 -5.58 19.60
C TRP A 127 7.07 -5.58 18.23
N LEU A 128 6.16 -6.53 17.98
CA LEU A 128 5.35 -6.61 16.75
C LEU A 128 3.94 -6.02 16.91
N MET A 129 3.52 -5.78 18.15
CA MET A 129 2.12 -5.47 18.48
C MET A 129 1.98 -4.13 19.19
N VAL A 130 0.81 -3.50 19.08
CA VAL A 130 0.44 -2.34 19.91
C VAL A 130 -0.38 -2.86 21.09
N GLN A 131 0.19 -2.76 22.30
CA GLN A 131 -0.30 -3.50 23.45
C GLN A 131 -1.29 -2.74 24.34
N ASP A 132 -1.30 -1.40 24.28
CA ASP A 132 -1.96 -0.55 25.28
C ASP A 132 -3.41 -0.23 24.84
N PRO A 133 -4.44 -0.85 25.45
CA PRO A 133 -5.82 -0.65 25.02
C PRO A 133 -6.29 0.79 25.24
N THR A 134 -5.78 1.48 26.28
CA THR A 134 -6.16 2.87 26.55
C THR A 134 -5.68 3.81 25.45
N LYS A 135 -4.54 3.51 24.84
CA LYS A 135 -4.00 4.27 23.71
C LYS A 135 -4.56 3.82 22.36
N LEU A 136 -5.00 2.57 22.26
CA LEU A 136 -5.71 2.04 21.10
C LEU A 136 -7.10 2.66 20.92
N ALA A 137 -7.69 3.22 21.98
CA ALA A 137 -8.96 3.95 21.89
C ALA A 137 -8.91 5.05 20.80
N ILE A 138 -7.79 5.77 20.67
CA ILE A 138 -7.60 6.79 19.63
C ILE A 138 -7.71 6.19 18.22
N TYR A 139 -7.24 4.96 18.01
CA TYR A 139 -7.30 4.28 16.72
C TYR A 139 -8.71 3.72 16.43
N TYR A 140 -9.38 3.15 17.43
CA TYR A 140 -10.66 2.46 17.24
C TYR A 140 -11.89 3.36 17.34
N GLN A 141 -11.90 4.32 18.28
CA GLN A 141 -13.07 5.16 18.57
C GLN A 141 -13.12 6.40 17.67
N GLY A 142 -12.01 6.76 17.02
CA GLY A 142 -11.89 8.04 16.34
C GLY A 142 -11.64 9.15 17.37
N GLU A 143 -12.05 10.39 17.08
CA GLU A 143 -11.92 11.56 17.99
C GLU A 143 -10.52 12.17 18.15
N SER A 144 -9.45 11.53 17.66
CA SER A 144 -8.14 12.16 17.52
C SER A 144 -7.42 11.72 16.24
N SER A 145 -6.22 12.24 15.99
CA SER A 145 -5.39 11.86 14.85
C SER A 145 -4.11 11.18 15.29
N LEU A 146 -3.63 10.26 14.46
CA LEU A 146 -2.29 9.67 14.57
C LEU A 146 -1.19 10.74 14.61
N TYR A 147 -1.39 11.86 13.91
CA TYR A 147 -0.41 12.92 13.74
C TYR A 147 -0.35 13.90 14.93
N TRP A 148 -1.27 13.82 15.89
CA TRP A 148 -1.29 14.70 17.04
C TRP A 148 -0.54 14.11 18.23
N GLY A 149 0.23 14.96 18.92
CA GLY A 149 0.95 14.59 20.13
C GLY A 149 1.89 13.41 19.93
N ASP A 150 1.74 12.39 20.78
CA ASP A 150 2.62 11.22 20.84
C ASP A 150 1.97 9.95 20.27
N HIS A 151 0.81 10.05 19.60
CA HIS A 151 0.05 8.88 19.14
C HIS A 151 0.83 8.03 18.12
N TYR A 152 1.59 8.66 17.23
CA TYR A 152 2.43 7.95 16.25
C TYR A 152 3.51 7.07 16.91
N LYS A 153 3.98 7.41 18.13
CA LYS A 153 5.04 6.66 18.83
C LYS A 153 4.65 5.22 19.11
N LEU A 154 3.35 4.94 19.22
CA LEU A 154 2.80 3.60 19.43
C LEU A 154 3.08 2.65 18.26
N TRP A 155 3.23 3.21 17.06
CA TRP A 155 3.30 2.47 15.82
C TRP A 155 4.73 2.34 15.30
N ILE A 156 5.67 3.17 15.76
CA ILE A 156 7.06 3.19 15.27
C ILE A 156 7.69 1.80 15.34
N THR A 157 7.69 1.18 16.53
CA THR A 157 8.35 -0.11 16.73
C THR A 157 7.71 -1.23 15.89
N PRO A 158 6.37 -1.45 15.94
CA PRO A 158 5.74 -2.43 15.06
C PRO A 158 5.98 -2.16 13.57
N ILE A 159 5.85 -0.92 13.10
CA ILE A 159 6.05 -0.56 11.68
C ILE A 159 7.46 -0.90 11.23
N ILE A 160 8.49 -0.59 12.01
CA ILE A 160 9.88 -0.89 11.65
C ILE A 160 10.07 -2.39 11.45
N TRP A 161 9.60 -3.21 12.38
CA TRP A 161 9.77 -4.65 12.32
C TRP A 161 8.96 -5.30 11.20
N TRP A 162 7.70 -4.91 11.02
CA TRP A 162 6.87 -5.40 9.92
C TRP A 162 7.40 -4.98 8.56
N THR A 163 7.85 -3.73 8.42
CA THR A 163 8.47 -3.25 7.18
C THR A 163 9.75 -4.02 6.88
N THR A 164 10.59 -4.27 7.89
CA THR A 164 11.81 -5.07 7.75
C THR A 164 11.49 -6.50 7.30
N PHE A 165 10.47 -7.12 7.92
CA PHE A 165 10.00 -8.45 7.54
C PHE A 165 9.52 -8.51 6.09
N PHE A 166 8.69 -7.55 5.66
CA PHE A 166 8.19 -7.52 4.28
C PHE A 166 9.29 -7.25 3.26
N ILE A 167 10.26 -6.38 3.56
CA ILE A 167 11.43 -6.17 2.70
C ILE A 167 12.21 -7.47 2.54
N ALA A 168 12.48 -8.18 3.64
CA ALA A 168 13.20 -9.45 3.61
C ALA A 168 12.42 -10.52 2.82
N LEU A 169 11.09 -10.60 3.03
CA LEU A 169 10.23 -11.53 2.32
C LEU A 169 10.24 -11.28 0.81
N ILE A 170 10.06 -10.02 0.39
CA ILE A 170 10.10 -9.62 -1.02
C ILE A 170 11.48 -9.91 -1.62
N ALA A 171 12.56 -9.63 -0.88
CA ALA A 171 13.92 -9.92 -1.35
C ALA A 171 14.14 -11.41 -1.61
N VAL A 172 13.65 -12.28 -0.72
CA VAL A 172 13.73 -13.74 -0.88
C VAL A 172 12.85 -14.24 -2.05
N MET A 173 11.69 -13.62 -2.28
CA MET A 173 10.83 -13.99 -3.41
C MET A 173 11.42 -13.60 -4.78
N ILE A 174 12.30 -12.59 -4.81
CA ILE A 174 12.93 -12.09 -6.04
C ILE A 174 14.30 -12.75 -6.31
N ALA A 175 15.01 -13.16 -5.25
CA ALA A 175 16.32 -13.83 -5.32
C ALA A 175 16.22 -15.26 -5.86
#